data_AF-A0A4P7RY95-F1
#
_entry.id   AF-A0A4P7RY95-F1
#
_cell.length_a   1.000
_cell.length_b   1.000
_cell.length_c   1.000
_cell.angle_alpha   90.00
_cell.angle_beta   90.00
_cell.angle_gamma   90.00
#
_symmetry.space_group_name_H-M   'P 1'
#
loop_
_entity.id
_entity.type
_entity.pdbx_description
1 polymer ?
#
loop_
_entity_poly.entity_id
_entity_poly.type
_entity_poly.pdbx_seq_one_letter_code
_entity_poly.pdbx_strand_id
1 'polypeptide(L)' 'MVEIRDPVAVRAVRDRLKLELEELDRLGESMAAIELNAAIEALNKRLGEETSASDIAKLKQRHFRN' A
#
# COMPACT_ATOMS: atom_id res chain seq x y z
N MET A 1 7.18 16.16 13.46
CA MET A 1 7.37 15.62 12.10
C MET A 1 8.53 14.64 12.19
N VAL A 2 8.31 13.34 11.94
CA VAL A 2 9.40 12.35 12.03
C VAL A 2 10.25 12.50 10.76
N GLU A 3 11.47 12.96 10.90
CA GLU A 3 12.42 13.08 9.80
C GLU A 3 12.72 11.68 9.24
N ILE A 4 12.51 11.49 7.94
CA ILE A 4 12.79 10.20 7.30
C ILE A 4 14.30 10.11 7.13
N ARG A 5 14.97 9.27 7.93
CA ARG A 5 16.42 9.05 7.85
C ARG A 5 16.88 8.63 6.45
N ASP A 6 16.04 7.90 5.71
CA ASP A 6 16.33 7.46 4.34
C ASP A 6 15.03 7.31 3.52
N PRO A 7 14.62 8.34 2.76
CA PRO A 7 13.42 8.28 1.93
C PRO A 7 13.53 7.28 0.78
N VAL A 8 14.75 6.96 0.31
CA VAL A 8 14.96 5.98 -0.77
C VAL A 8 14.67 4.57 -0.25
N ALA A 9 15.18 4.22 0.94
CA ALA A 9 14.88 2.93 1.57
C ALA A 9 13.37 2.77 1.84
N VAL A 10 12.69 3.83 2.28
CA VAL A 10 11.24 3.80 2.52
C VAL A 10 10.46 3.58 1.22
N ARG A 11 10.86 4.22 0.11
CA ARG A 11 10.27 3.96 -1.23
C ARG A 11 10.51 2.52 -1.67
N ALA A 12 11.73 2.01 -1.53
CA ALA A 12 12.07 0.63 -1.93
C ALA A 12 11.21 -0.41 -1.19
N VAL A 13 10.99 -0.22 0.11
CA VAL A 13 10.08 -1.08 0.89
C VAL A 13 8.66 -0.98 0.34
N ARG A 14 8.13 0.24 0.18
CA ARG A 14 6.77 0.44 -0.35
C ARG A 14 6.59 -0.25 -1.71
N ASP A 15 7.55 -0.08 -2.62
CA ASP A 15 7.44 -0.61 -3.98
C ASP A 15 7.47 -2.14 -3.97
N ARG A 16 8.23 -2.78 -3.07
CA ARG A 16 8.12 -4.23 -2.82
C ARG A 16 6.73 -4.62 -2.30
N LEU A 17 6.19 -3.89 -1.31
CA LEU A 17 4.84 -4.19 -0.78
C LEU A 17 3.75 -4.08 -1.85
N LYS A 18 3.89 -3.16 -2.84
CA LYS A 18 2.96 -3.08 -3.97
C LYS A 18 2.98 -4.35 -4.83
N LEU A 19 4.15 -4.95 -5.05
CA LEU A 19 4.27 -6.22 -5.79
C LEU A 19 3.62 -7.37 -5.02
N GLU A 20 3.85 -7.45 -3.71
CA GLU A 20 3.22 -8.47 -2.87
C GLU A 20 1.70 -8.29 -2.80
N LEU A 21 1.21 -7.05 -2.83
CA LEU A 21 -0.22 -6.75 -2.87
C LEU A 21 -0.89 -7.27 -4.15
N GLU A 22 -0.21 -7.13 -5.29
CA GLU A 22 -0.68 -7.71 -6.55
C GLU A 22 -0.69 -9.24 -6.50
N GLU A 23 0.25 -9.87 -5.80
CA GLU A 23 0.25 -11.32 -5.61
C GLU A 23 -0.91 -11.78 -4.71
N LEU A 24 -1.15 -11.10 -3.59
CA LEU A 24 -2.28 -11.39 -2.70
C LEU A 24 -3.62 -11.23 -3.42
N ASP A 25 -3.75 -10.21 -4.28
CA ASP A 25 -4.92 -10.05 -5.16
C ASP A 25 -5.10 -11.24 -6.11
N ARG A 26 -4.02 -11.72 -6.72
CA ARG A 26 -4.05 -12.90 -7.61
C ARG A 26 -4.48 -14.17 -6.86
N LEU A 27 -4.02 -14.32 -5.62
CA LEU A 27 -4.35 -15.46 -4.76
C LEU A 27 -5.76 -15.37 -4.15
N GLY A 28 -6.41 -14.21 -4.22
CA GLY A 28 -7.72 -13.99 -3.58
C GLY A 28 -7.65 -13.82 -2.07
N GLU A 29 -6.47 -13.53 -1.52
CA GLU A 29 -6.22 -13.35 -0.08
C GLU A 29 -6.66 -11.95 0.38
N SER A 30 -7.98 -11.73 0.39
CA SER A 30 -8.59 -10.41 0.59
C SER A 30 -8.18 -9.72 1.90
N MET A 31 -8.11 -10.46 3.02
CA MET A 31 -7.75 -9.86 4.32
C MET A 31 -6.29 -9.41 4.34
N ALA A 32 -5.37 -10.26 3.88
CA ALA A 32 -3.96 -9.93 3.79
C ALA A 32 -3.71 -8.75 2.83
N ALA A 33 -4.43 -8.71 1.70
CA ALA A 33 -4.35 -7.60 0.75
C ALA A 33 -4.81 -6.26 1.37
N ILE A 34 -5.83 -6.27 2.24
CA ILE A 34 -6.28 -5.08 2.97
C ILE A 34 -5.21 -4.58 3.94
N GLU A 35 -4.63 -5.47 4.74
CA GLU A 35 -3.58 -5.11 5.71
C GLU A 35 -2.33 -4.55 5.01
N LEU A 36 -1.91 -5.20 3.92
CA LEU A 36 -0.74 -4.79 3.16
C LEU A 36 -0.96 -3.43 2.48
N ASN A 37 -2.19 -3.17 2.01
CA ASN A 37 -2.54 -1.86 1.51
C ASN A 37 -2.44 -0.77 2.60
N ALA A 38 -2.97 -1.02 3.80
CA ALA A 38 -2.87 -0.07 4.91
C ALA A 38 -1.40 0.25 5.26
N ALA A 39 -0.50 -0.73 5.17
CA ALA A 39 0.93 -0.51 5.32
C ALA A 39 1.50 0.43 4.23
N ILE A 40 1.11 0.23 2.96
CA ILE A 40 1.51 1.10 1.84
C ILE A 40 1.05 2.54 2.05
N GLU A 41 -0.19 2.75 2.51
CA GLU A 41 -0.73 4.08 2.81
C GLU A 41 0.06 4.77 3.93
N ALA A 42 0.44 4.04 4.98
CA ALA A 42 1.27 4.57 6.05
C ALA A 42 2.65 5.02 5.53
N LEU A 43 3.26 4.27 4.61
CA LEU A 43 4.54 4.63 4.00
C LEU A 43 4.42 5.84 3.07
N ASN A 44 3.36 5.92 2.26
CA ASN A 44 3.04 7.08 1.42
C ASN A 44 2.90 8.36 2.25
N LYS A 45 2.08 8.30 3.31
CA LYS A 45 1.90 9.41 4.25
C LYS A 45 3.22 9.81 4.90
N ARG A 46 4.07 8.84 5.25
CA ARG A 46 5.40 9.12 5.81
C ARG A 46 6.30 9.83 4.80
N LEU A 47 6.26 9.43 3.53
CA LEU A 47 7.02 10.03 2.42
C LEU A 47 6.49 11.41 1.98
N GLY A 48 5.28 11.79 2.40
CA GLY A 48 4.59 12.98 1.88
C GLY A 48 4.12 12.79 0.43
N GLU A 49 4.00 11.54 -0.03
CA GLU A 49 3.57 11.18 -1.37
C GLU A 49 2.09 10.79 -1.30
N GLU A 50 1.24 11.46 -2.09
CA GLU A 50 -0.19 11.14 -2.11
C GLU A 50 -0.44 9.75 -2.71
N THR A 51 -1.29 8.97 -2.04
CA THR A 51 -1.84 7.74 -2.61
C THR A 51 -2.68 8.10 -3.84
N SER A 52 -2.35 7.52 -5.00
CA SER A 52 -3.01 7.88 -6.25
C SER A 52 -4.51 7.56 -6.20
N ALA A 53 -5.34 8.36 -6.88
CA ALA A 53 -6.79 8.12 -6.94
C ALA A 53 -7.15 6.71 -7.48
N SER A 54 -6.29 6.11 -8.32
CA SER A 54 -6.44 4.72 -8.79
C SER A 54 -6.25 3.69 -7.68
N ASP A 55 -5.37 3.95 -6.71
CA ASP A 55 -5.15 3.04 -5.58
C ASP A 55 -6.34 3.07 -4.61
N ILE A 56 -6.95 4.26 -4.43
CA ILE A 56 -8.18 4.43 -3.63
C ILE A 56 -9.37 3.68 -4.27
N ALA A 57 -9.46 3.66 -5.60
CA ALA A 57 -10.53 2.94 -6.30
C ALA A 57 -10.41 1.42 -6.13
N LYS A 58 -9.18 0.87 -6.23
CA LYS A 58 -8.89 -0.55 -5.94
C LYS A 58 -9.23 -0.89 -4.48
N LEU A 59 -8.94 0.03 -3.55
CA LEU A 59 -9.26 -0.14 -2.12
C LEU A 59 -10.75 -0.33 -1.86
N LYS A 60 -11.57 0.56 -2.42
CA LYS A 60 -13.03 0.47 -2.29
C LYS A 60 -13.50 -0.88 -2.81
N GLN A 61 -13.00 -1.30 -3.97
CA GLN A 61 -13.39 -2.57 -4.57
C GLN A 61 -13.11 -3.77 -3.66
N ARG A 62 -12.00 -3.77 -2.91
CA ARG A 62 -11.67 -4.85 -1.94
C ARG A 62 -12.54 -4.80 -0.69
N HIS A 63 -12.78 -3.62 -0.10
CA HIS A 63 -13.62 -3.48 1.09
C HIS A 63 -15.08 -3.87 0.86
N PHE A 64 -15.61 -3.66 -0.36
CA PHE A 64 -17.00 -3.98 -0.70
C PHE A 64 -17.21 -5.41 -1.22
N ARG A 65 -16.15 -6.23 -1.38
CA ARG A 65 -16.25 -7.60 -1.92
C ARG A 65 -16.18 -8.71 -0.87
N ASN A 66 -16.10 -8.36 0.41
CA ASN A 66 -16.25 -9.28 1.55
C ASN A 66 -17.72 -9.37 1.99
#